data_AF-A0A543CY77-F1
#
_entry.id   AF-A0A543CY77-F1
#
_cell.length_a   1.000
_cell.length_b   1.000
_cell.length_c   1.000
_cell.angle_alpha   90.00
_cell.angle_beta   90.00
_cell.angle_gamma   90.00
#
_symmetry.space_group_name_H-M   'P 1'
#
loop_
_entity.id
_entity.type
_entity.pdbx_description
1 polymer ?
#
loop_
_entity_poly.entity_id
_entity_poly.type
_entity_poly.pdbx_seq_one_letter_code
_entity_poly.pdbx_strand_id
1 'polypeptide(L)'
;MLVIRADLVDEIVAHARRDHPDEACGVIAGPEGSDRPERFIPMLNAARSPTFYEFDSGDLLRLYRDMDSRDEVPVVIYHSHTATEAYPSRTDISYASEPEAHYVLVSTREPGTHEFRSFRIVDGVVTEEDVEVVESYMFSHTGADDVPDHA
;
A
#
# COMPACT_ATOMS: atom_id res chain seq x y z
N MET A 1 6.57 8.41 6.72
CA MET A 1 7.54 7.65 5.92
C MET A 1 7.07 6.22 5.94
N LEU A 2 6.95 5.58 4.79
CA LEU A 2 6.59 4.18 4.67
C LEU A 2 7.87 3.33 4.69
N VAL A 3 7.95 2.33 5.56
CA VAL A 3 8.98 1.28 5.53
C VAL A 3 8.31 -0.01 5.07
N ILE A 4 8.72 -0.55 3.92
CA ILE A 4 8.07 -1.71 3.29
C ILE A 4 9.11 -2.72 2.80
N ARG A 5 8.79 -4.02 2.92
CA ARG A 5 9.68 -5.06 2.39
C ARG A 5 9.73 -5.05 0.86
N ALA A 6 10.90 -5.38 0.31
CA ALA A 6 11.13 -5.51 -1.13
C ALA A 6 10.18 -6.52 -1.80
N ASP A 7 9.89 -7.65 -1.15
CA ASP A 7 8.97 -8.66 -1.69
C ASP A 7 7.53 -8.14 -1.84
N LEU A 8 7.05 -7.32 -0.90
CA LEU A 8 5.73 -6.70 -0.97
C LEU A 8 5.66 -5.63 -2.08
N VAL A 9 6.74 -4.87 -2.28
CA VAL A 9 6.84 -3.94 -3.42
C VAL A 9 6.76 -4.72 -4.74
N ASP A 10 7.50 -5.82 -4.85
CA ASP A 10 7.47 -6.67 -6.04
C ASP A 10 6.08 -7.27 -6.28
N GLU A 11 5.37 -7.71 -5.25
CA GLU A 11 3.99 -8.21 -5.36
C GLU A 11 3.01 -7.14 -5.86
N ILE A 12 3.09 -5.91 -5.33
CA ILE A 12 2.28 -4.77 -5.80
C ILE A 12 2.57 -4.47 -7.27
N VAL A 13 3.84 -4.35 -7.64
CA VAL A 13 4.25 -4.02 -9.03
C VAL A 13 3.86 -5.14 -10.00
N ALA A 14 4.03 -6.41 -9.59
CA ALA A 14 3.62 -7.56 -10.39
C ALA A 14 2.09 -7.57 -10.60
N HIS A 15 1.31 -7.20 -9.59
CA HIS A 15 -0.14 -7.05 -9.72
C HIS A 15 -0.49 -5.91 -10.68
N ALA A 16 0.06 -4.72 -10.50
CA ALA A 16 -0.16 -3.57 -11.40
C ALA A 16 0.11 -3.93 -12.87
N ARG A 17 1.20 -4.64 -13.14
CA ARG A 17 1.56 -5.06 -14.51
C ARG A 17 0.64 -6.13 -15.08
N ARG A 18 0.15 -7.05 -14.24
CA ARG A 18 -0.74 -8.14 -14.67
C ARG A 18 -2.10 -7.62 -15.08
N ASP A 19 -2.64 -6.66 -14.34
CA ASP A 19 -4.00 -6.17 -14.52
C ASP A 19 -4.07 -4.99 -15.51
N HIS A 20 -2.93 -4.36 -15.82
CA HIS A 20 -2.82 -3.37 -16.90
C HIS A 20 -3.42 -3.90 -18.22
N PRO A 21 -4.32 -3.15 -18.90
CA PRO A 21 -4.55 -1.71 -18.76
C PRO A 21 -5.60 -1.29 -17.71
N ASP A 22 -6.19 -2.21 -16.97
CA ASP A 22 -7.07 -1.85 -15.86
C ASP A 22 -6.23 -1.48 -14.62
N GLU A 23 -6.75 -0.58 -13.78
CA GLU A 23 -6.08 -0.28 -12.52
C GLU A 23 -6.18 -1.47 -11.56
N ALA A 24 -5.03 -1.96 -11.10
CA ALA A 24 -4.93 -2.88 -9.98
C ALA A 24 -5.17 -2.13 -8.67
N CYS A 25 -5.75 -2.79 -7.67
CA CYS A 25 -5.91 -2.25 -6.33
C CYS A 25 -5.77 -3.32 -5.25
N GLY A 26 -5.56 -2.91 -4.01
CA GLY A 26 -5.49 -3.84 -2.88
C GLY A 26 -4.93 -3.23 -1.61
N VAL A 27 -4.63 -4.11 -0.66
CA VAL A 27 -4.20 -3.73 0.69
C VAL A 27 -2.97 -4.54 1.09
N ILE A 28 -2.04 -3.91 1.81
CA ILE A 28 -1.08 -4.63 2.63
C ILE A 28 -1.52 -4.48 4.09
N ALA A 29 -1.95 -5.59 4.68
CA ALA A 29 -2.36 -5.63 6.08
C ALA A 29 -1.14 -5.80 6.99
N GLY A 30 -1.27 -5.33 8.23
CA GLY A 30 -0.26 -5.47 9.26
C GLY A 30 -0.87 -5.43 10.66
N PRO A 31 -0.14 -5.84 11.71
CA PRO A 31 -0.64 -5.82 13.08
C PRO A 31 -1.08 -4.41 13.50
N GLU A 32 -2.22 -4.31 14.18
CA GLU A 32 -2.73 -3.04 14.70
C GLU A 32 -1.65 -2.32 15.55
N GLY A 33 -1.49 -1.01 15.33
CA GLY A 33 -0.53 -0.18 16.05
C GLY A 33 0.94 -0.36 15.67
N SER A 34 1.27 -1.23 14.70
CA SER A 34 2.66 -1.47 14.27
C SER A 34 3.14 -0.57 13.13
N ASP A 35 2.23 0.01 12.34
CA ASP A 35 2.51 0.70 11.06
C ASP A 35 3.35 -0.16 10.08
N ARG A 36 3.34 -1.49 10.26
CA ARG A 36 4.23 -2.42 9.55
C ARG A 36 3.44 -3.25 8.52
N PRO A 37 3.65 -3.05 7.21
CA PRO A 37 2.96 -3.83 6.19
C PRO A 37 3.53 -5.25 6.11
N GLU A 38 2.70 -6.29 6.27
CA GLU A 38 3.19 -7.68 6.37
C GLU A 38 2.54 -8.65 5.40
N ARG A 39 1.27 -8.44 5.04
CA ARG A 39 0.46 -9.39 4.30
C ARG A 39 -0.16 -8.75 3.06
N PHE A 40 0.28 -9.18 1.88
CA PHE A 40 -0.26 -8.75 0.59
C PHE A 40 -1.66 -9.32 0.35
N ILE A 41 -2.62 -8.44 0.05
CA ILE A 41 -4.01 -8.80 -0.24
C ILE A 41 -4.45 -8.08 -1.52
N PRO A 42 -4.30 -8.73 -2.70
CA PRO A 42 -4.77 -8.16 -3.94
C PRO A 42 -6.30 -8.15 -3.96
N MET A 43 -6.88 -7.03 -4.36
CA MET A 43 -8.32 -6.87 -4.51
C MET A 43 -8.67 -6.78 -6.00
N LEU A 44 -9.89 -7.20 -6.34
CA LEU A 44 -10.41 -7.03 -7.70
C LEU A 44 -10.95 -5.61 -7.87
N ASN A 45 -10.53 -4.93 -8.93
CA ASN A 45 -11.20 -3.71 -9.37
C ASN A 45 -12.56 -4.09 -9.99
N ALA A 46 -13.64 -3.94 -9.22
CA ALA A 46 -14.98 -4.28 -9.66
C ALA A 46 -15.44 -3.43 -10.86
N ALA A 47 -14.91 -2.22 -11.00
CA ALA A 47 -15.20 -1.33 -12.12
C ALA A 47 -14.51 -1.71 -13.42
N ARG A 48 -13.44 -2.54 -13.37
CA ARG A 48 -12.60 -2.93 -14.53
C ARG A 48 -12.26 -1.71 -15.39
N SER A 49 -11.74 -0.69 -14.74
CA SER A 49 -11.53 0.62 -15.33
C SER A 49 -10.04 0.95 -15.38
N PRO A 50 -9.57 1.60 -16.46
CA PRO A 50 -8.18 2.02 -16.60
C PRO A 50 -7.85 3.32 -15.84
N THR A 51 -8.83 3.97 -15.20
CA THR A 51 -8.64 5.30 -14.58
C THR A 51 -9.27 5.45 -13.20
N PHE A 52 -9.88 4.40 -12.67
CA PHE A 52 -10.34 4.37 -11.27
C PHE A 52 -10.53 2.92 -10.83
N TYR A 53 -10.58 2.72 -9.52
CA TYR A 53 -10.95 1.44 -8.92
C TYR A 53 -12.16 1.57 -8.00
N GLU A 54 -12.87 0.45 -7.85
CA GLU A 54 -13.93 0.29 -6.86
C GLU A 54 -13.82 -1.11 -6.26
N PHE A 55 -13.85 -1.20 -4.94
CA PHE A 55 -13.99 -2.50 -4.27
C PHE A 55 -15.45 -2.91 -4.26
N ASP A 56 -15.72 -4.18 -4.58
CA ASP A 56 -17.05 -4.75 -4.33
C ASP A 56 -17.34 -4.71 -2.82
N SER A 57 -18.53 -4.23 -2.45
CA SER A 57 -18.92 -4.10 -1.04
C SER A 57 -18.87 -5.41 -0.24
N GLY A 58 -19.13 -6.55 -0.90
CA GLY A 58 -19.03 -7.87 -0.29
C GLY A 58 -17.58 -8.30 -0.08
N ASP A 59 -16.69 -8.00 -1.03
CA ASP A 59 -15.25 -8.22 -0.89
C ASP A 59 -14.65 -7.33 0.20
N LEU A 60 -15.07 -6.07 0.28
CA LEU A 60 -14.63 -5.16 1.32
C LEU A 60 -15.04 -5.66 2.71
N LEU A 61 -16.30 -6.08 2.89
CA LEU A 61 -16.77 -6.65 4.14
C LEU A 61 -15.99 -7.93 4.53
N ARG A 62 -15.66 -8.78 3.56
CA ARG A 62 -14.85 -9.98 3.78
C ARG A 62 -13.42 -9.63 4.21
N LEU A 63 -12.81 -8.65 3.55
CA LEU A 63 -11.47 -8.15 3.86
C LEU A 63 -11.39 -7.66 5.30
N TYR A 64 -12.27 -6.75 5.70
CA TYR A 64 -12.24 -6.21 7.07
C TYR A 64 -12.54 -7.28 8.13
N ARG A 65 -13.42 -8.26 7.86
CA ARG A 65 -13.64 -9.37 8.78
C ARG A 65 -12.43 -10.29 8.93
N ASP A 66 -11.70 -10.55 7.85
CA ASP A 66 -10.47 -11.35 7.90
C ASP A 66 -9.38 -10.62 8.69
N MET A 67 -9.17 -9.32 8.43
CA MET A 67 -8.21 -8.50 9.18
C MET A 67 -8.55 -8.40 10.67
N ASP A 68 -9.83 -8.13 11.00
CA ASP A 68 -10.32 -8.09 12.39
C ASP A 68 -10.08 -9.41 13.14
N SER A 69 -10.28 -10.56 12.46
CA SER A 69 -10.00 -11.88 13.06
C SER A 69 -8.53 -12.18 13.32
N ARG A 70 -7.62 -11.32 12.86
CA ARG A 70 -6.16 -11.45 12.92
C ARG A 70 -5.48 -10.31 13.69
N ASP A 71 -6.26 -9.41 14.28
CA ASP A 71 -5.75 -8.17 14.90
C ASP A 71 -4.90 -7.33 13.91
N GLU A 72 -5.34 -7.27 12.65
CA GLU A 72 -4.68 -6.56 11.57
C GLU A 72 -5.47 -5.31 11.13
N VAL A 73 -4.76 -4.33 10.58
CA VAL A 73 -5.29 -3.10 9.99
C VAL A 73 -4.74 -2.90 8.56
N PRO A 74 -5.42 -2.12 7.69
CA PRO A 74 -4.89 -1.77 6.38
C PRO A 74 -3.75 -0.76 6.52
N VAL A 75 -2.50 -1.23 6.61
CA VAL A 75 -1.32 -0.36 6.71
C VAL A 75 -1.04 0.35 5.39
N VAL A 76 -1.14 -0.36 4.27
CA VAL A 76 -0.99 0.22 2.93
C VAL A 76 -2.26 -0.04 2.14
N ILE A 77 -2.79 0.98 1.49
CA ILE A 77 -3.80 0.85 0.45
C ILE A 77 -3.12 1.26 -0.85
N TYR A 78 -3.15 0.40 -1.86
CA TYR A 78 -2.51 0.71 -3.13
C TYR A 78 -3.47 0.62 -4.30
N HIS A 79 -3.18 1.42 -5.32
CA HIS A 79 -3.70 1.23 -6.66
C HIS A 79 -2.67 1.63 -7.72
N SER A 80 -2.88 1.18 -8.95
CA SER A 80 -2.00 1.50 -10.07
C SER A 80 -2.61 2.52 -11.01
N HIS A 81 -1.81 3.44 -11.52
CA HIS A 81 -2.16 4.28 -12.66
C HIS A 81 -1.53 3.73 -13.95
N THR A 82 -2.33 3.60 -15.01
CA THR A 82 -1.88 3.01 -16.28
C THR A 82 -1.44 4.04 -17.31
N ALA A 83 -1.85 5.31 -17.16
CA ALA A 83 -1.55 6.38 -18.12
C ALA A 83 -1.00 7.67 -17.47
N THR A 84 -1.09 7.81 -16.15
CA THR A 84 -0.70 9.00 -15.39
C THR A 84 0.41 8.70 -14.41
N GLU A 85 1.09 9.74 -13.93
CA GLU A 85 2.09 9.62 -12.86
C GLU A 85 1.48 9.05 -11.58
N ALA A 86 2.33 8.51 -10.70
CA ALA A 86 1.94 8.00 -9.40
C ALA A 86 1.66 9.16 -8.42
N TYR A 87 0.58 9.90 -8.68
CA TYR A 87 0.12 11.00 -7.84
C TYR A 87 -1.40 10.96 -7.71
N PRO A 88 -1.96 11.10 -6.49
CA PRO A 88 -3.39 10.92 -6.27
C PRO A 88 -4.23 11.96 -7.03
N SER A 89 -5.22 11.47 -7.75
CA SER A 89 -6.24 12.26 -8.41
C SER A 89 -7.24 12.83 -7.40
N ARG A 90 -8.10 13.76 -7.85
CA ARG A 90 -9.19 14.29 -7.01
C ARG A 90 -10.16 13.20 -6.55
N THR A 91 -10.36 12.17 -7.38
CA THR A 91 -11.23 11.04 -7.05
C THR A 91 -10.59 10.18 -5.96
N ASP A 92 -9.30 9.87 -6.07
CA ASP A 92 -8.56 9.10 -5.06
C ASP A 92 -8.63 9.79 -3.69
N ILE A 93 -8.39 11.11 -3.67
CA ILE A 93 -8.46 11.93 -2.45
C ILE A 93 -9.87 11.89 -1.84
N SER A 94 -10.92 11.86 -2.65
CA SER A 94 -12.31 11.81 -2.16
C SER A 94 -12.71 10.46 -1.58
N TYR A 95 -12.03 9.38 -1.96
CA TYR A 95 -12.27 8.02 -1.47
C TYR A 95 -11.31 7.59 -0.36
N ALA A 96 -10.25 8.38 -0.10
CA ALA A 96 -9.34 8.15 1.01
C ALA A 96 -10.06 8.34 2.36
N SER A 97 -10.45 7.22 2.99
CA SER A 97 -11.17 7.20 4.27
C SER A 97 -10.36 6.64 5.43
N GLU A 98 -9.17 6.09 5.17
CA GLU A 98 -8.26 5.51 6.16
C GLU A 98 -7.14 6.50 6.46
N PRO A 99 -7.22 7.31 7.53
CA PRO A 99 -6.25 8.38 7.81
C PRO A 99 -4.88 7.84 8.24
N GLU A 100 -4.84 6.63 8.81
CA GLU A 100 -3.63 5.94 9.24
C GLU A 100 -3.03 5.03 8.17
N ALA A 101 -3.65 4.93 6.99
CA ALA A 101 -3.10 4.16 5.88
C ALA A 101 -2.07 4.95 5.07
N HIS A 102 -1.11 4.23 4.51
CA HIS A 102 -0.22 4.71 3.47
C HIS A 102 -0.89 4.49 2.11
N TYR A 103 -1.20 5.55 1.38
CA TYR A 103 -1.76 5.46 0.03
C TYR A 103 -0.62 5.33 -0.97
N VAL A 104 -0.38 4.11 -1.44
CA VAL A 104 0.67 3.80 -2.40
C VAL A 104 0.10 3.88 -3.82
N LEU A 105 0.72 4.68 -4.67
CA LEU A 105 0.41 4.73 -6.08
C LEU A 105 1.55 4.14 -6.90
N VAL A 106 1.19 3.22 -7.80
CA VAL A 106 2.13 2.63 -8.75
C VAL A 106 1.81 3.05 -10.16
N SER A 107 2.69 3.82 -10.81
CA SER A 107 2.51 4.15 -12.22
C SER A 107 3.18 3.11 -13.10
N THR A 108 2.44 2.60 -14.08
CA THR A 108 2.94 1.70 -15.14
C THR A 108 2.85 2.34 -16.52
N ARG A 109 2.68 3.66 -16.58
CA ARG A 109 2.50 4.44 -17.83
C ARG A 109 3.63 4.28 -18.84
N GLU A 110 4.85 4.05 -18.36
CA GLU A 110 6.03 3.83 -19.16
C GLU A 110 6.35 2.32 -19.26
N PRO A 111 6.41 1.75 -20.47
CA PRO A 111 6.71 0.34 -20.64
C PRO A 111 8.07 -0.05 -20.05
N GLY A 112 8.08 -1.06 -19.17
CA GLY A 112 9.30 -1.63 -18.60
C GLY A 112 9.80 -0.94 -17.32
N THR A 113 9.31 0.25 -16.99
CA THR A 113 9.60 0.95 -15.73
C THR A 113 8.36 0.95 -14.83
N HIS A 114 8.48 1.47 -13.61
CA HIS A 114 7.35 1.82 -12.77
C HIS A 114 7.75 2.97 -11.84
N GLU A 115 6.77 3.77 -11.42
CA GLU A 115 6.91 4.69 -10.28
C GLU A 115 6.25 4.02 -9.07
N PHE A 116 6.83 4.20 -7.88
CA PHE A 116 6.26 3.72 -6.63
C PHE A 116 6.34 4.86 -5.63
N ARG A 117 5.20 5.45 -5.27
CA ARG A 117 5.12 6.64 -4.41
C ARG A 117 4.09 6.44 -3.32
N SER A 118 4.30 7.05 -2.15
CA SER A 118 3.44 6.91 -0.99
C SER A 118 2.96 8.27 -0.50
N PHE A 119 1.71 8.32 -0.06
CA PHE A 119 1.05 9.54 0.39
C PHE A 119 0.24 9.28 1.65
N ARG A 120 0.24 10.27 2.56
CA ARG A 120 -0.77 10.42 3.60
C ARG A 120 -1.86 11.36 3.10
N ILE A 121 -3.12 10.93 3.22
CA ILE A 121 -4.28 11.71 2.80
C ILE A 121 -5.21 11.84 4.01
N VAL A 122 -5.28 13.05 4.57
CA VAL A 122 -6.08 13.35 5.77
C VAL A 122 -6.88 14.62 5.52
N ASP A 123 -8.21 14.57 5.71
CA ASP A 123 -9.12 15.70 5.47
C ASP A 123 -8.94 16.36 4.09
N GLY A 124 -8.64 15.55 3.07
CA GLY A 124 -8.39 16.00 1.71
C GLY A 124 -7.01 16.65 1.47
N VAL A 125 -6.16 16.72 2.50
CA VAL A 125 -4.77 17.20 2.39
C VAL A 125 -3.87 16.04 2.01
N VAL A 126 -3.16 16.18 0.89
CA VAL A 126 -2.19 15.20 0.39
C VAL A 126 -0.79 15.60 0.85
N THR A 127 -0.12 14.68 1.53
CA THR A 127 1.31 14.81 1.89
C THR A 127 2.05 13.60 1.35
N GLU A 128 2.98 13.82 0.42
CA GLU A 128 3.90 12.76 -0.01
C GLU A 128 4.85 12.40 1.12
N GLU A 129 5.15 11.11 1.25
CA GLU A 129 6.12 10.61 2.22
C GLU A 129 7.16 9.73 1.55
N ASP A 130 8.37 9.73 2.12
CA ASP A 130 9.45 8.88 1.66
C ASP A 130 9.08 7.39 1.82
N VAL A 131 9.57 6.58 0.87
CA VAL A 131 9.45 5.12 0.90
C VAL A 131 10.84 4.52 1.11
N GLU A 132 11.01 3.83 2.22
CA GLU A 132 12.20 3.04 2.51
C GLU A 132 11.91 1.56 2.24
N VAL A 133 12.61 1.00 1.25
CA VAL A 133 12.49 -0.41 0.89
C VAL A 133 13.55 -1.22 1.63
N VAL A 134 13.11 -2.23 2.40
CA VAL A 134 13.99 -3.08 3.22
C VAL A 134 13.90 -4.55 2.81
N GLU A 135 14.95 -5.34 3.00
CA GLU A 135 14.89 -6.79 2.76
C GLU A 135 14.14 -7.54 3.87
N SER A 136 14.20 -7.02 5.09
CA SER A 136 13.50 -7.59 6.25
C SER A 136 13.30 -6.54 7.35
N TYR A 137 12.30 -6.76 8.20
CA TYR A 137 12.03 -5.89 9.34
C TYR A 137 12.92 -6.16 10.57
N MET A 138 13.85 -7.13 10.50
CA MET A 138 14.68 -7.50 11.66
C MET A 138 15.80 -6.49 11.96
N PHE A 139 16.09 -5.54 11.05
CA PHE A 139 17.21 -4.62 11.18
C PHE A 139 16.83 -3.13 11.25
N SER A 140 15.53 -2.79 11.33
CA SER A 140 15.08 -1.39 11.43
C SER A 140 15.26 -0.75 12.83
N HIS A 141 15.87 -1.47 13.78
CA HIS A 141 16.35 -0.90 15.04
C HIS A 141 17.87 -0.71 15.01
N THR A 142 18.35 0.39 14.42
CA THR A 142 19.58 1.02 14.91
C THR A 142 19.21 2.20 15.81
N GLY A 143 18.66 1.87 16.97
CA GLY A 143 18.60 2.74 18.14
C GLY A 143 19.46 2.10 19.23
N ALA A 144 20.42 2.86 19.77
CA ALA A 144 21.45 2.37 20.68
C ALA A 144 20.88 1.75 21.97
N ASP A 145 21.32 0.52 22.27
CA ASP A 145 21.78 0.01 23.57
C ASP A 145 21.52 -1.50 23.69
N ASP A 146 22.34 -2.30 22.99
CA ASP A 146 22.68 -3.65 23.43
C ASP A 146 24.11 -3.59 23.98
N VAL A 147 24.24 -3.28 25.27
CA VAL A 147 25.48 -3.58 26.01
C VAL A 147 25.45 -5.09 26.28
N PRO A 148 26.40 -5.88 25.74
CA PRO A 148 26.44 -7.30 26.03
C PRO A 148 26.81 -7.55 27.49
N ASP A 149 26.09 -8.51 28.05
CA ASP A 149 26.21 -9.05 29.41
C ASP A 149 27.67 -9.30 29.83
N HIS A 150 28.06 -8.83 31.02
CA HIS A 150 29.35 -9.14 31.62
C HIS A 150 29.17 -10.23 32.71
N ALA A 151 29.74 -11.39 32.37
CA ALA A 151 30.20 -12.54 33.17
C ALA A 151 30.18 -12.44 34.71
#